data_AF-A0A9W9ELN6-F1
#
_entry.id   AF-A0A9W9ELN6-F1
#
_cell.length_a   1.000
_cell.length_b   1.000
_cell.length_c   1.000
_cell.angle_alpha   90.00
_cell.angle_beta   90.00
_cell.angle_gamma   90.00
#
_symmetry.space_group_name_H-M   'P 1'
#
loop_
_entity.id
_entity.type
_entity.pdbx_description
1 polymer ?
#
loop_
_entity_poly.entity_id
_entity_poly.type
_entity_poly.pdbx_seq_one_letter_code
_entity_poly.pdbx_strand_id
1 'polypeptide(L)'
;MPPRKIYSAELGLNLDSGREEESFKWFLACLLFGKPIQQDIARRAFHELTDSGITSPTALLDTGWQGLVEILDRAHYVRYDFSTASKLLDVAQGVNDKYGSFGDLLRQAGSTKRLSGSLRELKGVGPKTVDIFLRDMSPALQKSWGYEC
;
A
#
# COMPACT_ATOMS: atom_id res chain seq x y z
N MET A 1 15.32 -18.08 -11.24
CA MET A 1 15.66 -16.65 -11.08
C MET A 1 15.07 -16.19 -9.76
N PRO A 2 15.80 -15.44 -8.92
CA PRO A 2 15.21 -14.82 -7.75
C PRO A 2 14.11 -13.85 -8.20
N PRO A 3 13.01 -13.68 -7.45
CA PRO A 3 11.98 -12.72 -7.81
C PRO A 3 12.61 -11.32 -7.88
N ARG A 4 12.40 -10.63 -9.00
CA ARG A 4 12.85 -9.24 -9.19
C ARG A 4 12.27 -8.39 -8.06
N LYS A 5 13.11 -7.64 -7.35
CA LYS A 5 12.64 -6.74 -6.28
C LYS A 5 11.95 -5.56 -6.96
N ILE A 6 10.70 -5.27 -6.60
CA ILE A 6 10.02 -4.04 -7.02
C ILE A 6 10.50 -2.89 -6.15
N TYR A 7 10.67 -1.69 -6.71
CA TYR A 7 10.97 -0.44 -6.01
C TYR A 7 9.93 0.64 -6.33
N SER A 8 9.69 1.55 -5.39
CA SER A 8 8.79 2.70 -5.53
C SER A 8 9.13 3.56 -6.76
N ALA A 9 10.41 3.80 -7.00
CA ALA A 9 10.90 4.54 -8.16
C ALA A 9 10.52 3.89 -9.51
N GLU A 10 10.44 2.55 -9.57
CA GLU A 10 10.01 1.85 -10.80
C GLU A 10 8.52 2.05 -11.09
N LEU A 11 7.74 2.49 -10.10
CA LEU A 11 6.32 2.85 -10.24
C LEU A 11 6.11 4.36 -10.45
N GLY A 12 7.20 5.14 -10.55
CA GLY A 12 7.14 6.59 -10.69
C GLY A 12 6.76 7.34 -9.41
N LEU A 13 6.88 6.70 -8.24
CA LEU A 13 6.52 7.29 -6.95
C LEU A 13 7.66 8.13 -6.37
N ASN A 14 7.30 9.30 -5.82
CA ASN A 14 8.24 10.20 -5.16
C ASN A 14 7.98 10.25 -3.65
N LEU A 15 8.52 9.27 -2.93
CA LEU A 15 8.40 9.18 -1.47
C LEU A 15 9.06 10.35 -0.74
N ASP A 16 10.12 10.92 -1.34
CA ASP A 16 10.84 12.08 -0.82
C ASP A 16 10.01 13.37 -0.80
N SER A 17 8.86 13.40 -1.49
CA SER A 17 7.94 14.52 -1.43
C SER A 17 7.26 14.70 -0.07
N GLY A 18 7.28 13.67 0.78
CA GLY A 18 6.60 13.65 2.08
C GLY A 18 5.07 13.66 1.97
N ARG A 19 4.50 13.57 0.76
CA ARG A 19 3.06 13.52 0.56
C ARG A 19 2.52 12.18 1.05
N GLU A 20 1.46 12.24 1.84
CA GLU A 20 0.73 11.04 2.29
C GLU A 20 0.30 10.18 1.11
N GLU A 21 -0.19 10.81 0.03
CA GLU A 21 -0.65 10.13 -1.17
C GLU A 21 0.42 9.21 -1.79
N GLU A 22 1.67 9.69 -1.91
CA GLU A 22 2.79 8.90 -2.44
C GLU A 22 3.13 7.72 -1.53
N SER A 23 3.06 7.95 -0.22
CA SER A 23 3.31 6.94 0.80
C SER A 23 2.24 5.84 0.75
N PHE A 24 0.98 6.24 0.61
CA PHE A 24 -0.14 5.31 0.50
C PHE A 24 -0.12 4.55 -0.82
N LYS A 25 0.17 5.20 -1.96
CA LYS A 25 0.37 4.51 -3.25
C LYS A 25 1.45 3.44 -3.14
N TRP A 26 2.57 3.73 -2.48
CA TRP A 26 3.61 2.72 -2.27
C TRP A 26 3.14 1.57 -1.40
N PHE A 27 2.39 1.86 -0.33
CA PHE A 27 1.80 0.81 0.50
C PHE A 27 0.79 -0.05 -0.28
N LEU A 28 -0.05 0.56 -1.11
CA LEU A 28 -0.98 -0.11 -2.01
C LEU A 28 -0.24 -1.07 -2.95
N ALA A 29 0.85 -0.62 -3.57
CA ALA A 29 1.71 -1.50 -4.36
C ALA A 29 2.23 -2.69 -3.52
N CYS A 30 2.73 -2.46 -2.31
CA CYS A 30 3.22 -3.53 -1.44
C CYS A 30 2.13 -4.59 -1.10
N LEU A 31 0.85 -4.19 -1.05
CA LEU A 31 -0.27 -5.12 -0.83
C LEU A 31 -0.52 -6.01 -2.06
N LEU A 32 -0.43 -5.45 -3.26
CA LEU A 32 -0.61 -6.16 -4.54
C LEU A 32 0.55 -7.13 -4.81
N PHE A 33 1.79 -6.62 -4.73
CA PHE A 33 3.01 -7.41 -4.97
C PHE A 33 3.30 -8.44 -3.86
N GLY A 34 2.55 -8.40 -2.75
CA GLY A 34 2.61 -9.39 -1.69
C GLY A 34 2.03 -10.76 -2.07
N LYS A 35 1.19 -10.85 -3.11
CA LYS A 35 0.57 -12.10 -3.59
C LYS A 35 1.48 -12.83 -4.60
N PRO A 36 1.38 -14.17 -4.73
CA PRO A 36 2.13 -14.93 -5.73
C PRO A 36 1.47 -14.77 -7.11
N ILE A 37 1.71 -13.61 -7.74
CA ILE A 37 1.22 -13.23 -9.07
C ILE A 37 2.35 -12.68 -9.94
N GLN A 38 2.15 -12.66 -11.26
CA GLN A 38 3.10 -12.05 -12.19
C GLN A 38 3.25 -10.55 -11.90
N GLN A 39 4.49 -10.06 -11.93
CA GLN A 39 4.77 -8.65 -11.59
C GLN A 39 4.09 -7.66 -12.52
N ASP A 40 3.98 -7.98 -13.80
CA ASP A 40 3.32 -7.09 -14.77
C ASP A 40 1.82 -6.96 -14.51
N ILE A 41 1.17 -8.02 -14.02
CA ILE A 41 -0.24 -7.99 -13.61
C ILE A 41 -0.41 -7.13 -12.35
N ALA A 42 0.47 -7.29 -11.34
CA ALA A 42 0.44 -6.46 -10.14
C ALA A 42 0.75 -4.98 -10.45
N ARG A 43 1.66 -4.70 -11.39
CA ARG A 43 1.97 -3.36 -11.87
C ARG A 43 0.77 -2.73 -12.58
N ARG A 44 0.10 -3.48 -13.45
CA ARG A 44 -1.11 -3.02 -14.13
C ARG A 44 -2.22 -2.71 -13.12
N ALA A 45 -2.45 -3.61 -12.15
CA ALA A 45 -3.44 -3.39 -11.09
C ALA A 45 -3.13 -2.14 -10.27
N PHE A 46 -1.86 -1.91 -9.96
CA PHE A 46 -1.44 -0.68 -9.29
C PHE A 46 -1.82 0.57 -10.09
N HIS A 47 -1.49 0.61 -11.39
CA HIS A 47 -1.83 1.76 -12.24
C HIS A 47 -3.33 1.94 -12.43
N GLU A 48 -4.08 0.87 -12.70
CA GLU A 48 -5.56 0.92 -12.82
C GLU A 48 -6.22 1.51 -11.56
N LEU A 49 -5.74 1.12 -10.38
CA LEU A 49 -6.21 1.68 -9.12
C LEU A 49 -5.86 3.17 -8.99
N THR A 50 -4.60 3.55 -9.19
CA THR A 50 -4.19 4.95 -9.02
C THR A 50 -4.81 5.88 -10.06
N ASP A 51 -4.95 5.41 -11.30
CA ASP A 51 -5.55 6.17 -12.40
C ASP A 51 -7.07 6.32 -12.21
N SER A 52 -7.69 5.37 -11.48
CA SER A 52 -9.08 5.47 -11.01
C SER A 52 -9.23 6.34 -9.74
N GLY A 53 -8.16 7.01 -9.28
CA GLY A 53 -8.19 7.89 -8.11
C GLY A 53 -8.02 7.18 -6.75
N ILE A 54 -7.74 5.88 -6.74
CA ILE A 54 -7.55 5.09 -5.52
C ILE A 54 -6.17 5.40 -4.92
N THR A 55 -6.12 6.47 -4.15
CA THR A 55 -4.87 7.06 -3.65
C THR A 55 -4.88 7.35 -2.15
N SER A 56 -5.95 6.94 -1.45
CA SER A 56 -6.07 7.03 0.01
C SER A 56 -6.94 5.88 0.57
N PRO A 57 -6.89 5.61 1.90
CA PRO A 57 -7.81 4.68 2.56
C PRO A 57 -9.28 5.06 2.33
N THR A 58 -9.61 6.35 2.42
CA THR A 58 -10.97 6.84 2.18
C THR A 58 -11.43 6.56 0.76
N ALA A 59 -10.57 6.76 -0.26
CA ALA A 59 -10.91 6.44 -1.64
C ALA A 59 -11.21 4.95 -1.86
N LEU A 60 -10.52 4.05 -1.13
CA LEU A 60 -10.83 2.62 -1.15
C LEU A 60 -12.24 2.35 -0.59
N LEU A 61 -12.57 2.94 0.56
CA LEU A 61 -13.86 2.76 1.22
C LEU A 61 -15.01 3.32 0.37
N ASP A 62 -14.84 4.51 -0.19
CA ASP A 62 -15.83 5.19 -1.03
C ASP A 62 -16.12 4.42 -2.32
N THR A 63 -15.09 3.78 -2.90
CA THR A 63 -15.23 2.93 -4.09
C THR A 63 -15.98 1.63 -3.79
N GLY A 64 -15.81 1.11 -2.57
CA GLY A 64 -16.46 -0.11 -2.12
C GLY A 64 -15.99 -1.37 -2.86
N TRP A 65 -16.52 -2.52 -2.43
CA TRP A 65 -16.01 -3.81 -2.87
C TRP A 65 -16.19 -4.05 -4.37
N GLN A 66 -17.39 -3.77 -4.91
CA GLN A 66 -17.71 -4.00 -6.31
C GLN A 66 -16.84 -3.14 -7.24
N GLY A 67 -16.70 -1.84 -6.96
CA GLY A 67 -15.86 -0.97 -7.78
C GLY A 67 -14.39 -1.40 -7.77
N LEU A 68 -13.87 -1.83 -6.62
CA LEU A 68 -12.49 -2.33 -6.53
C LEU A 68 -12.28 -3.62 -7.34
N VAL A 69 -13.26 -4.54 -7.31
CA VAL A 69 -13.23 -5.75 -8.13
C VAL A 69 -13.21 -5.40 -9.61
N GLU A 70 -14.08 -4.49 -10.07
CA GLU A 70 -14.12 -4.07 -11.47
C GLU A 70 -12.80 -3.45 -11.93
N ILE A 71 -12.15 -2.65 -11.08
CA ILE A 71 -10.82 -2.08 -11.38
C ILE A 71 -9.76 -3.17 -11.47
N LEU A 72 -9.76 -4.12 -10.52
CA LEU A 72 -8.82 -5.24 -10.50
C LEU A 72 -9.02 -6.19 -11.70
N ASP A 73 -10.24 -6.36 -12.18
CA ASP A 73 -10.56 -7.17 -13.35
C ASP A 73 -10.01 -6.57 -14.66
N ARG A 74 -10.10 -5.25 -14.84
CA ARG A 74 -9.47 -4.57 -15.98
C ARG A 74 -7.95 -4.77 -16.02
N ALA A 75 -7.34 -4.93 -14.84
CA ALA A 75 -5.93 -5.26 -14.72
C ALA A 75 -5.57 -6.73 -14.97
N HIS A 76 -6.56 -7.59 -15.26
CA HIS A 76 -6.44 -9.05 -15.28
C HIS A 76 -5.95 -9.65 -13.96
N TYR A 77 -6.33 -9.03 -12.83
CA TYR A 77 -6.03 -9.53 -11.49
C TYR A 77 -7.02 -10.63 -11.01
N VAL A 78 -7.75 -11.24 -11.94
CA VAL A 78 -8.90 -12.17 -11.76
C VAL A 78 -8.66 -13.31 -10.76
N ARG A 79 -7.42 -13.79 -10.62
CA ARG A 79 -7.13 -14.88 -9.65
C ARG A 79 -7.37 -14.45 -8.20
N TYR A 80 -7.22 -13.15 -7.92
CA TYR A 80 -7.18 -12.62 -6.58
C TYR A 80 -8.02 -11.35 -6.38
N ASP A 81 -8.70 -10.86 -7.41
CA ASP A 81 -9.61 -9.70 -7.44
C ASP A 81 -10.49 -9.58 -6.18
N PHE A 82 -11.40 -10.52 -5.92
CA PHE A 82 -12.33 -10.55 -4.79
C PHE A 82 -11.59 -10.50 -3.46
N SER A 83 -10.59 -11.37 -3.29
CA SER A 83 -9.81 -11.46 -2.05
C SER A 83 -8.96 -10.21 -1.81
N THR A 84 -8.55 -9.53 -2.88
CA THR A 84 -7.73 -8.32 -2.82
C THR A 84 -8.61 -7.13 -2.55
N ALA A 85 -9.77 -6.99 -3.20
CA ALA A 85 -10.77 -5.98 -2.88
C ALA A 85 -11.18 -6.05 -1.39
N SER A 86 -11.52 -7.24 -0.87
CA SER A 86 -11.83 -7.40 0.56
C SER A 86 -10.67 -7.01 1.46
N LYS A 87 -9.43 -7.43 1.11
CA LYS A 87 -8.23 -7.07 1.88
C LYS A 87 -7.97 -5.56 1.87
N LEU A 88 -8.14 -4.89 0.73
CA LEU A 88 -7.93 -3.45 0.61
C LEU A 88 -8.91 -2.69 1.50
N LEU A 89 -10.18 -3.10 1.52
CA LEU A 89 -11.19 -2.52 2.41
C LEU A 89 -10.89 -2.80 3.89
N ASP A 90 -10.52 -4.03 4.27
CA ASP A 90 -10.13 -4.37 5.64
C ASP A 90 -8.98 -3.48 6.13
N VAL A 91 -7.97 -3.26 5.27
CA VAL A 91 -6.83 -2.38 5.56
C VAL A 91 -7.26 -0.92 5.68
N ALA A 92 -8.07 -0.44 4.74
CA ALA A 92 -8.55 0.94 4.74
C ALA A 92 -9.39 1.26 5.98
N GLN A 93 -10.29 0.35 6.34
CA GLN A 93 -11.09 0.46 7.55
C GLN A 93 -10.20 0.48 8.80
N GLY A 94 -9.23 -0.43 8.89
CA GLY A 94 -8.29 -0.46 10.02
C GLY A 94 -7.44 0.80 10.15
N VAL A 95 -7.08 1.43 9.03
CA VAL A 95 -6.37 2.73 9.04
C VAL A 95 -7.28 3.85 9.53
N ASN A 96 -8.48 3.96 8.97
CA ASN A 96 -9.42 5.03 9.34
C ASN A 96 -9.90 4.91 10.78
N ASP A 97 -10.24 3.70 11.25
CA ASP A 97 -10.77 3.48 12.60
C ASP A 97 -9.72 3.77 13.70
N LYS A 98 -8.46 3.38 13.47
CA LYS A 98 -7.40 3.51 14.47
C LYS A 98 -6.64 4.82 14.40
N TYR A 99 -6.46 5.36 13.19
CA TYR A 99 -5.54 6.48 12.95
C TYR A 99 -6.19 7.66 12.24
N GLY A 100 -7.36 7.50 11.61
CA GLY A 100 -8.06 8.54 10.85
C GLY A 100 -7.55 8.70 9.42
N SER A 101 -6.24 8.65 9.19
CA SER A 101 -5.62 8.71 7.86
C SER A 101 -4.34 7.86 7.79
N PHE A 102 -3.83 7.62 6.59
CA PHE A 102 -2.56 6.91 6.43
C PHE A 102 -1.38 7.79 6.89
N GLY A 103 -1.49 9.10 6.68
CA GLY A 103 -0.51 10.10 7.13
C GLY A 103 -0.43 10.16 8.64
N ASP A 104 -1.58 10.09 9.33
CA ASP A 104 -1.62 10.03 10.80
C ASP A 104 -1.07 8.72 11.34
N LEU A 105 -1.31 7.58 10.68
CA LEU A 105 -0.65 6.31 11.03
C LEU A 105 0.87 6.48 11.01
N LEU A 106 1.41 7.03 9.92
CA LEU A 106 2.84 7.28 9.80
C LEU A 106 3.27 8.30 10.88
N ARG A 107 2.53 9.37 11.14
CA ARG A 107 2.96 10.39 12.13
C ARG A 107 3.01 9.82 13.55
N GLN A 108 2.01 9.02 13.93
CA GLN A 108 1.88 8.44 15.27
C GLN A 108 2.92 7.34 15.55
N ALA A 109 3.35 6.60 14.53
CA ALA A 109 4.32 5.53 14.71
C ALA A 109 5.69 6.06 15.19
N GLY A 110 6.21 7.14 14.61
CA GLY A 110 7.43 7.83 15.07
C GLY A 110 8.75 7.05 14.96
N SER A 111 8.74 5.77 14.58
CA SER A 111 9.94 4.97 14.27
C SER A 111 9.60 3.80 13.36
N THR A 112 10.60 3.26 12.66
CA THR A 112 10.45 2.11 11.75
C THR A 112 9.90 0.88 12.47
N LYS A 113 10.36 0.64 13.71
CA LYS A 113 9.95 -0.48 14.56
C LYS A 113 8.47 -0.37 14.96
N ARG A 114 8.03 0.80 15.39
CA ARG A 114 6.63 1.04 15.75
C ARG A 114 5.73 0.96 14.52
N LEU A 115 6.16 1.56 13.40
CA LEU A 115 5.44 1.51 12.13
C LEU A 115 5.27 0.06 11.65
N SER A 116 6.32 -0.76 11.74
CA SER A 116 6.26 -2.19 11.44
C SER A 116 5.19 -2.91 12.27
N GLY A 117 5.13 -2.62 13.58
CA GLY A 117 4.10 -3.14 14.47
C GLY A 117 2.69 -2.72 14.05
N SER A 118 2.47 -1.41 13.91
CA SER A 118 1.18 -0.83 13.54
C SER A 118 0.65 -1.37 12.20
N LEU A 119 1.51 -1.49 11.19
CA LEU A 119 1.12 -2.06 9.90
C LEU A 119 0.74 -3.54 10.00
N ARG A 120 1.42 -4.32 10.86
CA ARG A 120 1.11 -5.76 11.06
C ARG A 120 -0.20 -5.98 11.82
N GLU A 121 -0.69 -4.99 12.55
CA GLU A 121 -2.01 -5.05 13.18
C GLU A 121 -3.16 -4.86 12.19
N LEU A 122 -2.89 -4.32 11.00
CA LEU A 122 -3.89 -4.18 9.96
C LEU A 122 -4.19 -5.55 9.35
N LYS A 123 -5.46 -5.93 9.33
CA LYS A 123 -5.91 -7.23 8.86
C LYS A 123 -5.47 -7.46 7.40
N GLY A 124 -4.80 -8.59 7.17
CA GLY A 124 -4.30 -8.96 5.84
C GLY A 124 -2.93 -8.39 5.47
N VAL A 125 -2.29 -7.60 6.34
CA VAL A 125 -0.91 -7.11 6.15
C VAL A 125 0.07 -8.10 6.79
N GLY A 126 0.88 -8.73 5.94
CA GLY A 126 1.89 -9.70 6.38
C GLY A 126 3.29 -9.09 6.53
N PRO A 127 4.22 -9.80 7.19
CA PRO A 127 5.58 -9.33 7.40
C PRO A 127 6.28 -8.96 6.10
N LYS A 128 6.11 -9.76 5.03
CA LYS A 128 6.68 -9.48 3.72
C LYS A 128 6.21 -8.15 3.11
N THR A 129 4.93 -7.80 3.24
CA THR A 129 4.41 -6.50 2.76
C THR A 129 5.09 -5.36 3.52
N VAL A 130 5.21 -5.50 4.84
CA VAL A 130 5.85 -4.49 5.69
C VAL A 130 7.33 -4.35 5.36
N ASP A 131 8.05 -5.45 5.14
CA ASP A 131 9.47 -5.42 4.81
C ASP A 131 9.72 -4.73 3.46
N ILE A 132 8.87 -5.00 2.45
CA ILE A 132 8.94 -4.31 1.15
C ILE A 132 8.64 -2.82 1.32
N PHE A 133 7.60 -2.48 2.09
CA PHE A 133 7.20 -1.10 2.33
C PHE A 133 8.32 -0.30 3.00
N LEU A 134 8.82 -0.77 4.14
CA LEU A 134 9.83 -0.09 4.94
C LEU A 134 11.17 0.04 4.20
N ARG A 135 11.51 -0.89 3.30
CA ARG A 135 12.75 -0.82 2.52
C ARG A 135 12.92 0.52 1.79
N ASP A 136 11.86 1.00 1.15
CA ASP A 136 11.89 2.27 0.40
C ASP A 136 11.37 3.45 1.24
N MET A 137 10.48 3.17 2.20
CA MET A 137 9.86 4.22 3.00
C MET A 137 10.77 4.73 4.13
N SER A 138 11.66 3.89 4.69
CA SER A 138 12.48 4.29 5.85
C SER A 138 13.39 5.50 5.57
N PRO A 139 14.12 5.58 4.45
CA PRO A 139 14.91 6.78 4.12
C PRO A 139 14.06 8.05 4.00
N ALA A 140 12.89 7.94 3.37
CA ALA A 140 11.97 9.07 3.19
C ALA A 140 11.39 9.55 4.53
N LEU A 141 11.04 8.62 5.43
CA LEU A 141 10.55 8.95 6.78
C LEU A 141 11.63 9.55 7.67
N GLN A 142 12.88 9.07 7.57
CA GLN A 142 14.01 9.66 8.29
C GLN A 142 14.24 11.11 7.86
N LYS A 143 14.21 11.36 6.56
CA LYS A 143 14.38 12.71 6.00
C LYS A 143 13.22 13.65 6.33
N SER A 144 11.98 13.15 6.25
CA SER A 144 10.78 13.98 6.44
C SER A 144 10.50 14.24 7.91
N TRP A 145 10.62 13.22 8.77
CA TRP A 145 10.14 13.26 10.16
C TRP A 145 11.15 12.75 11.20
N GLY A 146 12.41 12.51 10.81
CA GLY A 146 13.45 12.13 11.77
C GLY A 146 13.26 10.74 12.39
N TYR A 147 12.59 9.83 11.68
CA TYR A 147 12.41 8.45 12.14
C TYR A 147 13.72 7.78 12.55
N GLU A 148 13.71 7.14 13.72
CA GLU A 148 14.78 6.23 14.14
C GLU A 148 14.65 4.89 13.41
N CYS A 149 15.78 4.40 12.88
CA CYS A 149 15.88 3.14 12.15
C CYS A 149 16.06 1.94 13.09
#